data_AF-A0A523A531-F1
#
_entry.id   AF-A0A523A531-F1
#
_cell.length_a   1.000
_cell.length_b   1.000
_cell.length_c   1.000
_cell.angle_alpha   90.00
_cell.angle_beta   90.00
_cell.angle_gamma   90.00
#
_symmetry.space_group_name_H-M   'P 1'
#
loop_
_entity.id
_entity.type
_entity.pdbx_description
1 polymer ?
#
loop_
_entity_poly.entity_id
_entity_poly.type
_entity_poly.pdbx_seq_one_letter_code
_entity_poly.pdbx_strand_id
1 'polypeptide(L)'
;MDAAIFTPQDLRETNPYVFAVIREAQNLEEARSRLLHLADRMELGAAGQTGADLSVGGHNRIRDCAVALRLMSKFSSDEATGFSVTQALWDIARHRSRPELTSAFYAEIFYLFKGLQGHGPRRALDFVHLSLIEAGGRSAARQRSRQLDDLWSAADRYMESYPCGLAQEALKRRQRRRDHILRELNADLNDWHDWRWQIKNIVSEFAFLEKLVKLSSIEHQAIKIARANKLPFSITPYYLALMDDGTNDHGGRNGIQSGDRSLGRDAAIRAQVLPPLSYVKGVLAIEDPSCLDFMGEEDASPFDLITRHCPAICIFKPYNTCPQICVYCQRNWEIDEAMAKGAFAGMDRAEAAINWVREHPAIHEVLITGGDPLAMGNQALAAILDRVAAIPTVERIRIGTRTLVTMPMRYTEELVNLIARHRQPGRREVAVMTHVQHPYEITPEMVEAVNRLRLRGIPVYNQLVYTFYM
;
A
#
# COMPACT_ATOMS: atom_id res chain seq x y z
N MET A 1 7.73 16.08 14.69
CA MET A 1 8.66 17.19 15.01
C MET A 1 7.85 18.33 15.58
N ASP A 2 8.34 18.98 16.63
CA ASP A 2 7.69 20.16 17.22
C ASP A 2 7.73 21.31 16.20
N ALA A 3 6.57 21.82 15.80
CA ALA A 3 6.48 22.90 14.81
C ALA A 3 6.98 24.25 15.38
N ALA A 4 7.18 24.34 16.70
CA ALA A 4 7.67 25.54 17.37
C ALA A 4 9.13 25.90 17.02
N ILE A 5 9.89 24.99 16.40
CA ILE A 5 11.31 25.20 16.03
C ILE A 5 11.51 25.87 14.66
N PHE A 6 10.44 26.15 13.91
CA PHE A 6 10.52 26.75 12.59
C PHE A 6 10.08 28.21 12.65
N THR A 7 11.02 29.09 12.97
CA THR A 7 10.82 30.55 13.02
C THR A 7 11.58 31.25 11.88
N PRO A 8 11.26 32.53 11.57
CA PRO A 8 12.05 33.29 10.60
C PRO A 8 13.50 33.53 11.06
N GLN A 9 13.76 33.47 12.38
CA GLN A 9 15.12 33.54 12.91
C GLN A 9 15.90 32.26 12.59
N ASP A 10 15.33 31.09 12.93
CA ASP A 10 15.96 29.79 12.66
C ASP A 10 16.24 29.61 11.17
N LEU A 11 15.31 30.04 10.31
CA LEU A 11 15.46 29.93 8.86
C LEU A 11 16.66 30.73 8.33
N ARG A 12 16.90 31.94 8.87
CA ARG A 12 18.07 32.77 8.51
C ARG A 12 19.37 32.18 9.04
N GLU A 13 19.39 31.74 10.29
CA GLU A 13 20.58 31.21 10.95
C GLU A 13 21.05 29.90 10.30
N THR A 14 20.11 29.08 9.82
CA THR A 14 20.41 27.81 9.17
C THR A 14 20.75 27.93 7.68
N ASN A 15 20.43 29.07 7.05
CA ASN A 15 20.68 29.31 5.62
C ASN A 15 21.33 30.68 5.33
N PRO A 16 22.46 31.02 5.98
CA PRO A 16 23.02 32.37 5.93
C PRO A 16 23.42 32.79 4.51
N TYR A 17 23.88 31.85 3.68
CA TYR A 17 24.26 32.12 2.29
C TYR A 17 23.06 32.54 1.42
N VAL A 18 21.94 31.82 1.53
CA VAL A 18 20.72 32.10 0.75
C VAL A 18 20.19 33.49 1.11
N PHE A 19 20.12 33.79 2.40
CA PHE A 19 19.66 35.11 2.85
C PHE A 19 20.65 36.24 2.57
N ALA A 20 21.96 35.97 2.54
CA ALA A 20 22.94 36.96 2.09
C ALA A 20 22.71 37.36 0.63
N VAL A 21 22.53 36.37 -0.25
CA VAL A 21 22.25 36.59 -1.69
C VAL A 21 21.02 37.47 -1.90
N ILE A 22 19.94 37.22 -1.15
CA ILE A 22 18.66 37.94 -1.29
C ILE A 22 18.71 39.32 -0.65
N ARG A 23 19.39 39.48 0.48
CA ARG A 23 19.47 40.74 1.26
C ARG A 23 20.11 41.88 0.47
N GLU A 24 21.06 41.55 -0.39
CA GLU A 24 21.79 42.50 -1.25
C GLU A 24 20.97 43.05 -2.42
N ALA A 25 19.81 42.46 -2.73
CA ALA A 25 19.01 42.86 -3.87
C ALA A 25 18.32 44.22 -3.65
N GLN A 26 18.48 45.18 -4.56
CA GLN A 26 17.95 46.54 -4.43
C GLN A 26 16.43 46.61 -4.52
N ASN A 27 15.82 45.68 -5.26
CA ASN A 27 14.37 45.57 -5.44
C ASN A 27 13.93 44.10 -5.50
N LEU A 28 12.61 43.88 -5.57
CA LEU A 28 12.02 42.55 -5.57
C LEU A 28 12.38 41.74 -6.83
N GLU A 29 12.48 42.39 -7.99
CA GLU A 29 12.85 41.73 -9.25
C GLU A 29 14.30 41.24 -9.22
N GLU A 30 15.20 42.03 -8.64
CA GLU A 30 16.58 41.62 -8.44
C GLU A 30 16.66 40.44 -7.44
N ALA A 31 15.86 40.46 -6.37
CA ALA A 31 15.79 39.35 -5.43
C ALA A 31 15.33 38.05 -6.11
N ARG A 32 14.35 38.18 -7.01
CA ARG A 32 13.85 37.08 -7.85
C ARG A 32 14.94 36.53 -8.75
N SER A 33 15.62 37.39 -9.51
CA SER A 33 16.71 36.99 -10.40
C SER A 33 17.82 36.27 -9.63
N ARG A 34 18.18 36.77 -8.45
CA ARG A 34 19.21 36.17 -7.59
C ARG A 34 18.81 34.80 -7.04
N LEU A 35 17.54 34.59 -6.68
CA LEU A 35 17.02 33.27 -6.29
C LEU A 35 17.05 32.26 -7.44
N LEU A 36 16.68 32.68 -8.65
CA LEU A 36 16.75 31.83 -9.84
C LEU A 36 18.20 31.42 -10.13
N HIS A 37 19.13 32.37 -10.13
CA HIS A 37 20.55 32.08 -10.32
C HIS A 37 21.14 31.18 -9.22
N LEU A 38 20.67 31.32 -7.98
CA LEU A 38 21.07 30.43 -6.88
C LEU A 38 20.63 28.99 -7.17
N ALA A 39 19.37 28.78 -7.57
CA ALA A 39 18.85 27.46 -7.92
C ALA A 39 19.66 26.82 -9.06
N ASP A 40 19.92 27.59 -10.12
CA ASP A 40 20.69 27.10 -11.28
C ASP A 40 22.13 26.76 -10.91
N ARG A 41 22.78 27.59 -10.08
CA ARG A 41 24.14 27.32 -9.61
C ARG A 41 24.22 26.05 -8.79
N MET A 42 23.26 25.82 -7.89
CA MET A 42 23.26 24.63 -7.04
C MET A 42 23.01 23.35 -7.86
N GLU A 43 22.11 23.40 -8.84
CA GLU A 43 21.84 22.27 -9.74
C GLU A 43 23.02 21.97 -10.68
N LEU A 44 23.57 22.98 -11.35
CA LEU A 44 24.73 22.82 -12.24
C LEU A 44 25.97 22.38 -11.46
N GLY A 45 26.16 22.93 -10.25
CA GLY A 45 27.24 22.53 -9.36
C GLY A 45 27.14 21.05 -8.96
N ALA A 46 25.93 20.55 -8.68
CA ALA A 46 25.71 19.14 -8.41
C ALA A 46 25.95 18.26 -9.65
N ALA A 47 25.60 18.71 -10.85
CA ALA A 47 25.86 17.96 -12.09
C ALA A 47 27.35 17.88 -12.45
N GLY A 48 28.16 18.86 -12.04
CA GLY A 48 29.60 18.90 -12.27
C GLY A 48 30.45 18.11 -11.28
N GLN A 49 29.88 17.64 -10.15
CA GLN A 49 30.60 16.83 -9.17
C GLN A 49 30.66 15.37 -9.62
N THR A 50 31.84 14.92 -10.07
CA THR A 50 32.06 13.51 -10.42
C THR A 50 32.34 12.66 -9.17
N GLY A 51 31.37 11.82 -8.79
CA GLY A 51 31.64 10.43 -8.36
C GLY A 51 31.99 10.09 -6.91
N ALA A 52 32.05 11.03 -5.95
CA ALA A 52 32.36 10.66 -4.55
C ALA A 52 31.55 11.37 -3.45
N ASP A 53 31.04 12.59 -3.66
CA ASP A 53 30.51 13.41 -2.55
C ASP A 53 28.97 13.47 -2.44
N LEU A 54 28.22 13.10 -3.49
CA LEU A 54 26.75 13.15 -3.50
C LEU A 54 26.14 11.82 -3.95
N SER A 55 25.19 11.30 -3.17
CA SER A 55 24.41 10.11 -3.57
C SER A 55 23.42 10.45 -4.70
N VAL A 56 22.95 9.43 -5.44
CA VAL A 56 21.89 9.59 -6.46
C VAL A 56 20.66 10.30 -5.89
N GLY A 57 20.29 9.98 -4.65
CA GLY A 57 19.23 10.67 -3.93
C GLY A 57 19.55 12.14 -3.62
N GLY A 58 20.82 12.46 -3.38
CA GLY A 58 21.31 13.84 -3.25
C GLY A 58 21.13 14.64 -4.53
N HIS A 59 21.54 14.10 -5.67
CA HIS A 59 21.35 14.76 -6.98
C HIS A 59 19.86 14.99 -7.29
N ASN A 60 19.01 13.99 -7.07
CA ASN A 60 17.57 14.13 -7.28
C ASN A 60 16.96 15.21 -6.38
N ARG A 61 17.35 15.26 -5.09
CA ARG A 61 16.89 16.31 -4.17
C ARG A 61 17.28 17.71 -4.64
N ILE A 62 18.54 17.91 -5.04
CA ILE A 62 19.03 19.22 -5.51
C ILE A 62 18.24 19.64 -6.75
N ARG A 63 18.10 18.74 -7.73
CA ARG A 63 17.33 18.99 -8.96
C ARG A 63 15.88 19.39 -8.64
N ASP A 64 15.17 18.56 -7.88
CA ASP A 64 13.74 18.77 -7.64
C ASP A 64 13.48 20.02 -6.77
N CYS A 65 14.35 20.29 -5.78
CA CYS A 65 14.29 21.51 -4.97
C CYS A 65 14.68 22.76 -5.78
N ALA A 66 15.62 22.66 -6.72
CA ALA A 66 15.96 23.76 -7.64
C ALA A 66 14.79 24.08 -8.57
N VAL A 67 14.12 23.05 -9.10
CA VAL A 67 12.88 23.22 -9.89
C VAL A 67 11.80 23.91 -9.05
N ALA A 68 11.55 23.45 -7.83
CA ALA A 68 10.56 24.05 -6.94
C ALA A 68 10.88 25.51 -6.62
N LEU A 69 12.12 25.82 -6.24
CA LEU A 69 12.55 27.19 -5.96
C LEU A 69 12.38 28.09 -7.20
N ARG A 70 12.70 27.60 -8.40
CA ARG A 70 12.47 28.34 -9.64
C ARG A 70 11.00 28.63 -9.88
N LEU A 71 10.14 27.62 -9.75
CA LEU A 71 8.69 27.78 -9.94
C LEU A 71 8.11 28.77 -8.92
N MET A 72 8.48 28.67 -7.65
CA MET A 72 8.05 29.59 -6.59
C MET A 72 8.59 31.01 -6.78
N SER A 73 9.69 31.15 -7.52
CA SER A 73 10.29 32.44 -7.83
C SER A 73 9.84 33.01 -9.17
N LYS A 74 8.85 32.45 -9.88
CA LYS A 74 8.32 33.07 -11.12
C LYS A 74 7.25 34.11 -10.84
N PHE A 75 7.25 35.21 -11.59
CA PHE A 75 6.23 36.26 -11.45
C PHE A 75 4.82 35.72 -11.70
N SER A 76 4.66 34.86 -12.71
CA SER A 76 3.38 34.22 -13.01
C SER A 76 2.84 33.34 -11.88
N SER A 77 3.72 32.77 -11.04
CA SER A 77 3.31 31.97 -9.88
C SER A 77 2.73 32.85 -8.77
N ASP A 78 3.28 34.04 -8.59
CA ASP A 78 2.77 35.01 -7.62
C ASP A 78 1.38 35.50 -8.05
N GLU A 79 1.17 35.79 -9.33
CA GLU A 79 -0.14 36.18 -9.87
C GLU A 79 -1.18 35.06 -9.71
N ALA A 80 -0.82 33.82 -10.01
CA ALA A 80 -1.73 32.68 -9.93
C ALA A 80 -2.15 32.34 -8.49
N THR A 81 -1.28 32.59 -7.51
CA THR A 81 -1.51 32.23 -6.10
C THR A 81 -1.95 33.41 -5.23
N GLY A 82 -1.75 34.65 -5.70
CA GLY A 82 -1.94 35.85 -4.89
C GLY A 82 -0.90 36.01 -3.77
N PHE A 83 0.15 35.19 -3.74
CA PHE A 83 1.18 35.20 -2.70
C PHE A 83 2.58 35.08 -3.28
N SER A 84 3.46 36.03 -2.93
CA SER A 84 4.84 36.03 -3.39
C SER A 84 5.80 35.42 -2.37
N VAL A 85 6.30 34.23 -2.69
CA VAL A 85 7.35 33.57 -1.90
C VAL A 85 8.63 34.40 -1.94
N THR A 86 8.99 34.96 -3.10
CA THR A 86 10.16 35.84 -3.25
C THR A 86 10.06 37.04 -2.32
N GLN A 87 8.89 37.70 -2.26
CA GLN A 87 8.68 38.83 -1.35
C GLN A 87 8.80 38.39 0.11
N ALA A 88 8.20 37.26 0.49
CA ALA A 88 8.30 36.73 1.85
C ALA A 88 9.77 36.48 2.25
N LEU A 89 10.57 35.84 1.38
CA LEU A 89 12.00 35.61 1.62
C LEU A 89 12.80 36.91 1.70
N TRP A 90 12.50 37.89 0.85
CA TRP A 90 13.16 39.20 0.81
C TRP A 90 12.85 40.05 2.06
N ASP A 91 11.61 39.98 2.56
CA ASP A 91 11.20 40.61 3.81
C ASP A 91 11.85 39.94 5.03
N ILE A 92 11.87 38.59 5.07
CA ILE A 92 12.58 37.83 6.11
C ILE A 92 14.07 38.19 6.12
N ALA A 93 14.71 38.31 4.96
CA ALA A 93 16.12 38.71 4.83
C ALA A 93 16.43 40.08 5.42
N ARG A 94 15.43 40.98 5.49
CA ARG A 94 15.53 42.35 6.02
C ARG A 94 14.88 42.56 7.38
N HIS A 95 14.57 41.48 8.09
CA HIS A 95 13.92 41.54 9.40
C HIS A 95 12.58 42.29 9.38
N ARG A 96 11.87 42.28 8.24
CA ARG A 96 10.51 42.80 8.16
C ARG A 96 9.52 41.75 8.64
N SER A 97 8.56 42.17 9.47
CA SER A 97 7.56 41.28 10.04
C SER A 97 6.54 40.84 8.98
N ARG A 98 6.18 39.55 9.01
CA ARG A 98 5.20 38.91 8.12
C ARG A 98 4.29 38.02 8.98
N PRO A 99 3.34 38.60 9.74
CA PRO A 99 2.56 37.88 10.74
C PRO A 99 1.63 36.81 10.15
N GLU A 100 1.38 36.86 8.84
CA GLU A 100 0.57 35.89 8.12
C GLU A 100 1.30 34.56 7.82
N LEU A 101 2.62 34.49 8.02
CA LEU A 101 3.40 33.27 7.82
C LEU A 101 3.31 32.35 9.03
N THR A 102 3.08 31.06 8.77
CA THR A 102 2.96 30.03 9.82
C THR A 102 4.25 29.21 9.95
N SER A 103 4.40 28.46 11.04
CA SER A 103 5.46 27.46 11.21
C SER A 103 5.54 26.45 10.06
N ALA A 104 4.42 26.16 9.39
CA ALA A 104 4.40 25.29 8.21
C ALA A 104 5.16 25.91 7.03
N PHE A 105 4.95 27.19 6.73
CA PHE A 105 5.69 27.90 5.68
C PHE A 105 7.20 27.85 5.96
N TYR A 106 7.60 28.15 7.20
CA TYR A 106 9.01 28.13 7.59
C TYR A 106 9.62 26.73 7.49
N ALA A 107 8.87 25.68 7.83
CA ALA A 107 9.30 24.30 7.66
C ALA A 107 9.49 23.91 6.18
N GLU A 108 8.57 24.31 5.30
CA GLU A 108 8.65 24.04 3.85
C GLU A 108 9.89 24.69 3.25
N ILE A 109 10.12 25.99 3.52
CA ILE A 109 11.31 26.69 3.01
C ILE A 109 12.59 26.11 3.61
N PHE A 110 12.58 25.73 4.88
CA PHE A 110 13.74 25.11 5.53
C PHE A 110 14.14 23.80 4.83
N TYR A 111 13.18 22.91 4.57
CA TYR A 111 13.47 21.64 3.90
C TYR A 111 13.78 21.80 2.42
N LEU A 112 13.17 22.79 1.75
CA LEU A 112 13.53 23.18 0.39
C LEU A 112 15.01 23.57 0.31
N PHE A 113 15.47 24.44 1.21
CA PHE A 113 16.87 24.88 1.24
C PHE A 113 17.83 23.76 1.67
N LYS A 114 17.43 22.87 2.59
CA LYS A 114 18.20 21.65 2.86
C LYS A 114 18.31 20.76 1.63
N GLY A 115 17.22 20.59 0.88
CA GLY A 115 17.18 19.81 -0.35
C GLY A 115 18.08 20.38 -1.45
N LEU A 116 18.12 21.71 -1.60
CA LEU A 116 19.06 22.42 -2.48
C LEU A 116 20.53 22.16 -2.13
N GLN A 117 20.83 21.85 -0.87
CA GLN A 117 22.15 21.48 -0.41
C GLN A 117 22.40 19.95 -0.50
N GLY A 118 21.47 19.18 -1.09
CA GLY A 118 21.56 17.72 -1.20
C GLY A 118 21.11 16.94 0.03
N HIS A 119 20.62 17.62 1.07
CA HIS A 119 20.23 17.01 2.34
C HIS A 119 18.72 16.74 2.39
N GLY A 120 18.34 15.58 2.92
CA GLY A 120 16.94 15.25 3.21
C GLY A 120 16.59 15.37 4.70
N PRO A 121 15.30 15.37 5.07
CA PRO A 121 14.86 15.30 6.47
C PRO A 121 15.31 14.01 7.17
N ARG A 122 15.60 12.96 6.39
CA ARG A 122 16.10 11.67 6.87
C ARG A 122 17.48 11.39 6.24
N ARG A 123 18.42 10.89 7.04
CA ARG A 123 19.61 10.21 6.51
C ARG A 123 19.12 8.93 5.83
N ALA A 124 19.38 8.77 4.54
CA ALA A 124 19.14 7.49 3.90
C ALA A 124 20.15 6.45 4.44
N LEU A 125 19.78 5.17 4.42
CA LEU A 125 20.57 4.08 5.02
C LEU A 125 21.98 3.97 4.40
N ASP A 126 22.13 4.41 3.15
CA ASP A 126 23.40 4.54 2.42
C ASP A 126 24.37 5.57 3.05
N PHE A 127 23.87 6.53 3.84
CA PHE A 127 24.69 7.48 4.60
C PHE A 127 25.25 6.91 5.92
N VAL A 128 24.84 5.70 6.33
CA VAL A 128 25.52 4.99 7.42
C VAL A 128 26.82 4.42 6.84
N HIS A 129 27.81 5.28 6.65
CA HIS A 129 29.16 4.87 6.24
C HIS A 129 29.75 3.97 7.32
N LEU A 130 29.80 2.67 7.04
CA LEU A 130 30.52 1.70 7.85
C LEU A 130 32.01 2.02 7.65
N SER A 131 32.65 2.56 8.68
CA SER A 131 34.07 2.92 8.62
C SER A 131 34.93 1.73 8.22
N LEU A 132 36.05 1.99 7.53
CA LEU A 132 37.02 0.94 7.26
C LEU A 132 37.53 0.36 8.58
N ILE A 133 37.56 -0.97 8.66
CA ILE A 133 38.07 -1.69 9.83
C ILE A 133 39.53 -2.04 9.53
N GLU A 134 40.44 -1.31 10.15
CA GLU A 134 41.89 -1.48 9.94
C GLU A 134 42.47 -2.66 10.73
N ALA A 135 41.77 -3.11 11.78
CA ALA A 135 42.19 -4.25 12.59
C ALA A 135 41.90 -5.59 11.91
N GLY A 136 42.68 -6.64 12.25
CA GLY A 136 42.43 -8.03 11.84
C GLY A 136 41.90 -8.91 12.98
N GLY A 137 41.34 -10.08 12.64
CA GLY A 137 40.93 -11.09 13.63
C GLY A 137 39.73 -10.69 14.50
N ARG A 138 39.76 -11.04 15.80
CA ARG A 138 38.59 -10.90 16.70
C ARG A 138 38.21 -9.44 17.00
N SER A 139 39.18 -8.53 17.03
CA SER A 139 38.93 -7.09 17.22
C SER A 139 38.18 -6.52 16.02
N ALA A 140 38.58 -6.88 14.81
CA ALA A 140 37.89 -6.54 13.57
C ALA A 140 36.43 -7.03 13.58
N ALA A 141 36.21 -8.30 13.95
CA ALA A 141 34.88 -8.88 14.04
C ALA A 141 33.98 -8.15 15.05
N ARG A 142 34.52 -7.73 16.21
CA ARG A 142 33.78 -6.94 17.21
C ARG A 142 33.42 -5.55 16.69
N GLN A 143 34.34 -4.89 15.99
CA GLN A 143 34.07 -3.59 15.37
C GLN A 143 33.00 -3.71 14.28
N ARG A 144 33.07 -4.77 13.47
CA ARG A 144 32.04 -5.08 12.47
C ARG A 144 30.67 -5.30 13.09
N SER A 145 30.60 -6.03 14.21
CA SER A 145 29.35 -6.24 14.93
C SER A 145 28.72 -4.91 15.37
N ARG A 146 29.50 -4.00 15.96
CA ARG A 146 29.00 -2.68 16.37
C ARG A 146 28.47 -1.86 15.20
N GLN A 147 29.19 -1.89 14.07
CA GLN A 147 28.73 -1.23 12.84
C GLN A 147 27.40 -1.79 12.32
N LEU A 148 27.16 -3.09 12.46
CA LEU A 148 25.87 -3.70 12.13
C LEU A 148 24.77 -3.31 13.12
N ASP A 149 25.09 -3.15 14.40
CA ASP A 149 24.15 -2.64 15.42
C ASP A 149 23.71 -1.20 15.09
N ASP A 150 24.64 -0.35 14.66
CA ASP A 150 24.36 1.03 14.23
C ASP A 150 23.47 1.07 12.98
N LEU A 151 23.79 0.22 11.99
CA LEU A 151 23.00 0.07 10.77
C LEU A 151 21.59 -0.41 11.06
N TRP A 152 21.46 -1.44 11.91
CA TRP A 152 20.16 -1.96 12.33
C TRP A 152 19.37 -0.89 13.08
N SER A 153 19.99 -0.17 14.01
CA SER A 153 19.33 0.92 14.73
C SER A 153 18.78 2.00 13.80
N ALA A 154 19.45 2.28 12.68
CA ALA A 154 18.94 3.18 11.66
C ALA A 154 17.77 2.58 10.86
N ALA A 155 17.85 1.30 10.50
CA ALA A 155 16.77 0.58 9.83
C ALA A 155 15.53 0.46 10.71
N ASP A 156 15.71 0.16 11.99
CA ASP A 156 14.64 -0.01 12.97
C ASP A 156 13.86 1.30 13.15
N ARG A 157 14.56 2.42 13.38
CA ARG A 157 13.92 3.76 13.41
C ARG A 157 13.18 4.10 12.12
N TYR A 158 13.66 3.62 10.97
CA TYR A 158 12.96 3.81 9.70
C TYR A 158 11.67 2.98 9.64
N MET A 159 11.73 1.70 10.04
CA MET A 159 10.58 0.80 10.06
C MET A 159 9.53 1.23 11.10
N GLU A 160 9.94 1.72 12.28
CA GLU A 160 9.06 2.27 13.32
C GLU A 160 8.19 3.43 12.80
N SER A 161 8.60 4.08 11.71
CA SER A 161 7.79 5.14 11.10
C SER A 161 6.52 4.63 10.40
N TYR A 162 6.41 3.33 10.13
CA TYR A 162 5.26 2.69 9.52
C TYR A 162 4.48 1.86 10.57
N PRO A 163 3.33 2.36 11.07
CA PRO A 163 2.57 1.65 12.10
C PRO A 163 2.00 0.34 11.56
N CYS A 164 2.33 -0.78 12.21
CA CYS A 164 1.79 -2.09 11.89
C CYS A 164 0.50 -2.40 12.67
N GLY A 165 -0.29 -3.36 12.19
CA GLY A 165 -1.54 -3.76 12.83
C GLY A 165 -1.37 -4.51 14.16
N LEU A 166 -0.12 -4.86 14.51
CA LEU A 166 0.25 -5.51 15.77
C LEU A 166 0.61 -4.49 16.89
N ALA A 167 0.70 -3.19 16.56
CA ALA A 167 0.99 -2.17 17.55
C ALA A 167 -0.15 -2.08 18.59
N GLN A 168 0.19 -1.88 19.87
CA GLN A 168 -0.80 -1.86 20.97
C GLN A 168 -1.96 -0.88 20.74
N GLU A 169 -1.67 0.30 20.17
CA GLU A 169 -2.71 1.28 19.85
C GLU A 169 -3.60 0.85 18.67
N ALA A 170 -3.05 0.09 17.70
CA ALA A 170 -3.83 -0.52 16.63
C ALA A 170 -4.78 -1.58 17.20
N LEU A 171 -4.30 -2.43 18.10
CA LEU A 171 -5.08 -3.48 18.75
C LEU A 171 -6.27 -2.90 19.55
N LYS A 172 -6.01 -1.90 20.41
CA LYS A 172 -7.06 -1.22 21.18
C LYS A 172 -8.11 -0.60 20.27
N ARG A 173 -7.69 0.04 19.18
CA ARG A 173 -8.63 0.65 18.24
C ARG A 173 -9.49 -0.41 17.57
N ARG A 174 -8.86 -1.43 17.02
CA ARG A 174 -9.55 -2.52 16.32
C ARG A 174 -10.51 -3.25 17.24
N GLN A 175 -10.17 -3.42 18.51
CA GLN A 175 -11.09 -3.94 19.52
C GLN A 175 -12.35 -3.07 19.65
N ARG A 176 -12.19 -1.75 19.80
CA ARG A 176 -13.35 -0.82 19.85
C ARG A 176 -14.19 -0.88 18.57
N ARG A 177 -13.55 -0.97 17.40
CA ARG A 177 -14.21 -1.07 16.09
C ARG A 177 -14.99 -2.38 15.95
N ARG A 178 -14.40 -3.50 16.32
CA ARG A 178 -15.08 -4.80 16.37
C ARG A 178 -16.29 -4.75 17.30
N ASP A 179 -16.13 -4.23 18.52
CA ASP A 179 -17.20 -4.19 19.52
C ASP A 179 -18.34 -3.24 19.07
N HIS A 180 -18.02 -2.18 18.31
CA HIS A 180 -19.03 -1.36 17.62
C HIS A 180 -19.78 -2.16 16.55
N ILE A 181 -19.06 -2.81 15.63
CA ILE A 181 -19.65 -3.59 14.55
C ILE A 181 -20.54 -4.73 15.09
N LEU A 182 -20.11 -5.42 16.14
CA LEU A 182 -20.89 -6.48 16.78
C LEU A 182 -22.20 -5.97 17.39
N ARG A 183 -22.19 -4.78 18.02
CA ARG A 183 -23.41 -4.17 18.56
C ARG A 183 -24.38 -3.79 17.45
N GLU A 184 -23.91 -3.16 16.39
CA GLU A 184 -24.75 -2.77 15.24
C GLU A 184 -25.32 -3.98 14.49
N LEU A 185 -24.59 -5.10 14.46
CA LEU A 185 -25.01 -6.36 13.87
C LEU A 185 -25.77 -7.29 14.82
N ASN A 186 -25.94 -6.92 16.09
CA ASN A 186 -26.53 -7.76 17.13
C ASN A 186 -25.90 -9.17 17.18
N ALA A 187 -24.57 -9.21 17.25
CA ALA A 187 -23.75 -10.43 17.21
C ALA A 187 -22.74 -10.46 18.37
N ASP A 188 -22.15 -11.63 18.63
CA ASP A 188 -21.15 -11.83 19.69
C ASP A 188 -19.75 -12.18 19.15
N LEU A 189 -18.81 -12.52 20.06
CA LEU A 189 -17.46 -12.91 19.65
C LEU A 189 -17.40 -14.30 18.99
N ASN A 190 -18.35 -15.20 19.28
CA ASN A 190 -18.40 -16.50 18.61
C ASN A 190 -18.79 -16.30 17.13
N ASP A 191 -19.77 -15.44 16.88
CA ASP A 191 -20.14 -14.99 15.54
C ASP A 191 -18.94 -14.35 14.82
N TRP A 192 -18.22 -13.44 15.50
CA TRP A 192 -17.04 -12.80 14.93
C TRP A 192 -15.99 -13.79 14.42
N HIS A 193 -15.79 -14.88 15.15
CA HIS A 193 -14.82 -15.92 14.83
C HIS A 193 -15.35 -16.99 13.86
N ASP A 194 -16.62 -16.95 13.47
CA ASP A 194 -17.17 -17.76 12.38
C ASP A 194 -17.01 -17.05 11.03
N TRP A 195 -16.18 -17.62 10.15
CA TRP A 195 -16.01 -17.10 8.80
C TRP A 195 -17.31 -17.13 7.97
N ARG A 196 -18.26 -18.01 8.29
CA ARG A 196 -19.58 -18.04 7.62
C ARG A 196 -20.43 -16.85 8.03
N TRP A 197 -20.36 -16.44 9.29
CA TRP A 197 -20.98 -15.21 9.76
C TRP A 197 -20.36 -13.99 9.08
N GLN A 198 -19.03 -13.96 8.93
CA GLN A 198 -18.33 -12.89 8.19
C GLN A 198 -18.85 -12.77 6.75
N ILE A 199 -19.03 -13.90 6.05
CA ILE A 199 -19.62 -13.93 4.70
C ILE A 199 -21.08 -13.47 4.71
N LYS A 200 -21.89 -13.96 5.63
CA LYS A 200 -23.32 -13.63 5.71
C LYS A 200 -23.56 -12.14 5.94
N ASN A 201 -22.64 -11.47 6.62
CA ASN A 201 -22.72 -10.05 6.99
C ASN A 201 -21.77 -9.17 6.15
N ILE A 202 -21.38 -9.62 4.95
CA ILE A 202 -20.65 -8.77 4.00
C ILE A 202 -21.46 -7.50 3.74
N VAL A 203 -20.76 -6.36 3.78
CA VAL A 203 -21.35 -5.04 3.60
C VAL A 203 -21.15 -4.59 2.16
N SER A 204 -22.24 -4.60 1.40
CA SER A 204 -22.32 -4.10 0.03
C SER A 204 -23.39 -3.00 -0.13
N GLU A 205 -24.19 -2.77 0.91
CA GLU A 205 -25.25 -1.76 0.91
C GLU A 205 -24.85 -0.51 1.68
N PHE A 206 -25.12 0.64 1.07
CA PHE A 206 -24.77 1.95 1.62
C PHE A 206 -25.41 2.21 2.99
N ALA A 207 -26.72 1.97 3.11
CA ALA A 207 -27.47 2.20 4.35
C ALA A 207 -26.95 1.38 5.53
N PHE A 208 -26.25 0.27 5.25
CA PHE A 208 -25.63 -0.55 6.26
C PHE A 208 -24.19 -0.10 6.56
N LEU A 209 -23.43 0.30 5.54
CA LEU A 209 -22.08 0.82 5.69
C LEU A 209 -22.02 2.10 6.56
N GLU A 210 -22.95 3.03 6.38
CA GLU A 210 -22.99 4.28 7.15
C GLU A 210 -23.15 4.08 8.66
N LYS A 211 -23.79 2.98 9.08
CA LYS A 211 -23.95 2.64 10.50
C LYS A 211 -22.65 2.12 11.12
N LEU A 212 -21.79 1.53 10.29
CA LEU A 212 -20.58 0.84 10.74
C LEU A 212 -19.34 1.71 10.66
N VAL A 213 -19.25 2.59 9.67
CA VAL A 213 -18.09 3.44 9.41
C VAL A 213 -18.56 4.83 8.98
N LYS A 214 -17.91 5.88 9.50
CA LYS A 214 -18.14 7.24 8.99
C LYS A 214 -17.53 7.43 7.62
N LEU A 215 -18.33 7.94 6.69
CA LEU A 215 -17.95 8.23 5.31
C LEU A 215 -17.87 9.73 5.10
N SER A 216 -16.88 10.19 4.34
CA SER A 216 -16.82 11.53 3.79
C SER A 216 -17.94 11.74 2.76
N SER A 217 -18.25 13.01 2.47
CA SER A 217 -19.22 13.35 1.41
C SER A 217 -18.80 12.81 0.03
N ILE A 218 -17.50 12.73 -0.24
CA ILE A 218 -16.95 12.21 -1.49
C ILE A 218 -17.10 10.69 -1.55
N GLU A 219 -16.75 9.96 -0.48
CA GLU A 219 -16.95 8.50 -0.42
C GLU A 219 -18.45 8.15 -0.57
N HIS A 220 -19.32 8.91 0.11
CA HIS A 220 -20.76 8.76 -0.03
C HIS A 220 -21.21 8.91 -1.48
N GLN A 221 -20.79 9.99 -2.16
CA GLN A 221 -21.13 10.20 -3.56
C GLN A 221 -20.61 9.07 -4.46
N ALA A 222 -19.36 8.64 -4.26
CA ALA A 222 -18.74 7.59 -5.06
C ALA A 222 -19.48 6.26 -4.92
N ILE A 223 -19.80 5.84 -3.69
CA ILE A 223 -20.51 4.59 -3.40
C ILE A 223 -21.91 4.60 -4.01
N LYS A 224 -22.62 5.74 -3.92
CA LYS A 224 -23.95 5.89 -4.51
C LYS A 224 -23.92 5.71 -6.04
N ILE A 225 -22.95 6.33 -6.71
CA ILE A 225 -22.78 6.20 -8.17
C ILE A 225 -22.34 4.77 -8.52
N ALA A 226 -21.42 4.18 -7.75
CA ALA A 226 -20.97 2.80 -7.95
C ALA A 226 -22.15 1.81 -7.91
N ARG A 227 -23.02 1.89 -6.89
CA ARG A 227 -24.22 1.04 -6.79
C ARG A 227 -25.20 1.27 -7.94
N ALA A 228 -25.47 2.52 -8.29
CA ALA A 228 -26.39 2.86 -9.38
C ALA A 228 -25.95 2.25 -10.73
N ASN A 229 -24.66 2.02 -10.91
CA ASN A 229 -24.08 1.46 -12.12
C ASN A 229 -23.55 0.02 -11.93
N LYS A 230 -23.96 -0.68 -10.86
CA LYS A 230 -23.57 -2.07 -10.57
C LYS A 230 -22.05 -2.31 -10.51
N LEU A 231 -21.28 -1.31 -10.10
CA LEU A 231 -19.86 -1.53 -9.82
C LEU A 231 -19.74 -2.36 -8.52
N PRO A 232 -19.06 -3.52 -8.56
CA PRO A 232 -18.96 -4.40 -7.41
C PRO A 232 -18.12 -3.73 -6.31
N PHE A 233 -18.67 -3.65 -5.11
CA PHE A 233 -17.89 -3.41 -3.91
C PHE A 233 -18.48 -4.22 -2.77
N SER A 234 -17.60 -4.73 -1.90
CA SER A 234 -18.02 -5.43 -0.71
C SER A 234 -16.91 -5.45 0.32
N ILE A 235 -17.27 -5.44 1.60
CA ILE A 235 -16.31 -5.39 2.70
C ILE A 235 -16.76 -6.36 3.78
N THR A 236 -15.86 -7.20 4.26
CA THR A 236 -16.18 -8.09 5.39
C THR A 236 -16.26 -7.26 6.69
N PRO A 237 -17.09 -7.67 7.68
CA PRO A 237 -17.09 -7.05 9.00
C PRO A 237 -15.67 -7.00 9.61
N TYR A 238 -14.90 -8.07 9.42
CA TYR A 238 -13.51 -8.16 9.84
C TYR A 238 -12.64 -7.01 9.30
N TYR A 239 -12.70 -6.76 7.99
CA TYR A 239 -11.87 -5.74 7.35
C TYR A 239 -12.39 -4.32 7.67
N LEU A 240 -13.70 -4.14 7.86
CA LEU A 240 -14.27 -2.87 8.35
C LEU A 240 -13.73 -2.48 9.73
N ALA A 241 -13.36 -3.45 10.58
CA ALA A 241 -12.75 -3.15 11.88
C ALA A 241 -11.33 -2.56 11.77
N LEU A 242 -10.71 -2.60 10.59
CA LEU A 242 -9.44 -1.93 10.31
C LEU A 242 -9.61 -0.44 9.98
N MET A 243 -10.84 0.04 9.76
CA MET A 243 -11.14 1.44 9.47
C MET A 243 -11.36 2.24 10.76
N ASP A 244 -11.02 3.53 10.71
CA ASP A 244 -11.18 4.51 11.76
C ASP A 244 -12.57 5.20 11.66
N ASP A 245 -13.14 5.58 12.80
CA ASP A 245 -14.49 6.20 12.93
C ASP A 245 -14.50 7.73 12.76
N GLY A 246 -13.41 8.34 12.32
CA GLY A 246 -13.33 9.79 12.19
C GLY A 246 -12.23 10.29 11.28
N THR A 247 -12.52 11.35 10.55
CA THR A 247 -11.58 12.13 9.74
C THR A 247 -10.57 12.92 10.60
N ASN A 248 -10.83 13.05 11.91
CA ASN A 248 -10.05 13.87 12.83
C ASN A 248 -9.06 13.06 13.69
N ASP A 249 -8.97 11.74 13.50
CA ASP A 249 -7.95 10.92 14.18
C ASP A 249 -6.61 11.04 13.43
N HIS A 250 -6.11 12.27 13.30
CA HIS A 250 -4.80 12.63 12.74
C HIS A 250 -3.61 12.12 13.58
N GLY A 251 -3.83 11.13 14.44
CA GLY A 251 -2.85 10.60 15.39
C GLY A 251 -1.75 9.72 14.79
N GLY A 252 -1.31 10.01 13.56
CA GLY A 252 -0.04 9.52 13.05
C GLY A 252 1.07 10.49 13.45
N ARG A 253 1.84 10.16 14.49
CA ARG A 253 3.07 10.90 14.87
C ARG A 253 4.13 10.97 13.77
N ASN A 254 3.95 10.23 12.68
CA ASN A 254 4.80 10.23 11.50
C ASN A 254 3.94 10.45 10.25
N GLY A 255 3.93 11.69 9.78
CA GLY A 255 3.24 12.08 8.56
C GLY A 255 3.76 11.31 7.36
N ILE A 256 2.95 10.37 6.88
CA ILE A 256 2.78 10.22 5.44
C ILE A 256 1.74 11.28 5.10
N GLN A 257 2.22 12.45 4.68
CA GLN A 257 1.38 13.49 4.10
C GLN A 257 0.91 12.98 2.74
N SER A 258 -0.17 12.18 2.71
CA SER A 258 -1.06 12.26 1.57
C SER A 258 -1.53 13.72 1.53
N GLY A 259 -1.38 14.39 0.38
CA GLY A 259 -1.70 15.81 0.22
C GLY A 259 -3.16 16.19 0.47
N ASP A 260 -3.98 15.22 0.87
CA ASP A 260 -5.37 15.38 1.25
C ASP A 260 -5.54 15.07 2.75
N ARG A 261 -5.55 16.12 3.57
CA ARG A 261 -5.78 16.03 5.04
C ARG A 261 -7.17 15.49 5.38
N SER A 262 -8.06 15.27 4.42
CA SER A 262 -9.37 14.65 4.65
C SER A 262 -9.32 13.13 4.83
N LEU A 263 -8.23 12.49 4.38
CA LEU A 263 -8.04 11.05 4.43
C LEU A 263 -7.31 10.69 5.73
N GLY A 264 -8.01 10.09 6.69
CA GLY A 264 -7.48 9.72 8.01
C GLY A 264 -6.32 8.71 7.97
N ARG A 265 -5.92 8.19 9.13
CA ARG A 265 -4.83 7.21 9.24
C ARG A 265 -5.07 5.92 8.45
N ASP A 266 -6.34 5.59 8.23
CA ASP A 266 -6.82 4.40 7.53
C ASP A 266 -7.04 4.63 6.03
N ALA A 267 -6.57 5.76 5.47
CA ALA A 267 -6.69 6.07 4.04
C ALA A 267 -6.24 4.91 3.15
N ALA A 268 -5.10 4.30 3.49
CA ALA A 268 -4.54 3.15 2.78
C ALA A 268 -5.42 1.90 2.87
N ILE A 269 -6.19 1.73 3.94
CA ILE A 269 -7.13 0.62 4.10
C ILE A 269 -8.41 0.90 3.31
N ARG A 270 -8.94 2.13 3.41
CA ARG A 270 -10.14 2.57 2.71
C ARG A 270 -9.98 2.51 1.21
N ALA A 271 -8.89 3.05 0.66
CA ALA A 271 -8.64 3.10 -0.78
C ALA A 271 -8.63 1.72 -1.47
N GLN A 272 -8.43 0.64 -0.70
CA GLN A 272 -8.43 -0.72 -1.22
C GLN A 272 -9.83 -1.30 -1.45
N VAL A 273 -10.85 -0.75 -0.80
CA VAL A 273 -12.22 -1.32 -0.79
C VAL A 273 -13.33 -0.29 -1.03
N LEU A 274 -13.06 0.99 -0.78
CA LEU A 274 -13.96 2.10 -1.09
C LEU A 274 -13.49 2.72 -2.41
N PRO A 275 -14.26 2.55 -3.51
CA PRO A 275 -13.85 3.06 -4.80
C PRO A 275 -13.84 4.59 -4.78
N PRO A 276 -12.71 5.26 -5.10
CA PRO A 276 -12.66 6.71 -5.17
C PRO A 276 -13.54 7.21 -6.32
N LEU A 277 -14.04 8.44 -6.21
CA LEU A 277 -14.91 9.02 -7.23
C LEU A 277 -14.25 9.07 -8.62
N SER A 278 -12.92 9.26 -8.67
CA SER A 278 -12.13 9.22 -9.91
C SER A 278 -12.17 7.84 -10.57
N TYR A 279 -12.04 6.77 -9.80
CA TYR A 279 -12.16 5.40 -10.29
C TYR A 279 -13.57 5.15 -10.83
N VAL A 280 -14.61 5.49 -10.06
CA VAL A 280 -16.01 5.29 -10.49
C VAL A 280 -16.28 6.01 -11.81
N LYS A 281 -15.91 7.29 -11.91
CA LYS A 281 -16.06 8.06 -13.15
C LYS A 281 -15.23 7.48 -14.30
N GLY A 282 -14.01 7.04 -14.02
CA GLY A 282 -13.11 6.45 -15.00
C GLY A 282 -13.69 5.18 -15.60
N VAL A 283 -14.17 4.24 -14.77
CA VAL A 283 -14.79 3.00 -15.24
C VAL A 283 -16.06 3.27 -16.04
N LEU A 284 -16.89 4.23 -15.62
CA LEU A 284 -18.12 4.58 -16.34
C LEU A 284 -17.88 5.32 -17.66
N ALA A 285 -16.69 5.89 -17.86
CA ALA A 285 -16.30 6.53 -19.11
C ALA A 285 -15.71 5.56 -20.14
N ILE A 286 -15.57 4.28 -19.79
CA ILE A 286 -15.04 3.26 -20.70
C ILE A 286 -16.10 2.93 -21.75
N GLU A 287 -15.78 3.21 -23.00
CA GLU A 287 -16.63 2.87 -24.15
C GLU A 287 -16.42 1.41 -24.61
N ASP A 288 -15.19 0.91 -24.49
CA ASP A 288 -14.80 -0.44 -24.90
C ASP A 288 -14.35 -1.27 -23.68
N PRO A 289 -15.19 -2.20 -23.18
CA PRO A 289 -14.85 -3.04 -22.04
C PRO A 289 -13.61 -3.92 -22.23
N SER A 290 -13.17 -4.19 -23.47
CA SER A 290 -11.97 -4.99 -23.71
C SER A 290 -10.71 -4.39 -23.10
N CYS A 291 -10.67 -3.06 -22.90
CA CYS A 291 -9.54 -2.41 -22.22
C CYS A 291 -9.42 -2.76 -20.73
N LEU A 292 -10.42 -3.42 -20.14
CA LEU A 292 -10.40 -3.92 -18.76
C LEU A 292 -9.64 -5.25 -18.64
N ASP A 293 -9.51 -6.03 -19.73
CA ASP A 293 -8.63 -7.21 -19.78
C ASP A 293 -7.21 -6.81 -20.19
N PHE A 294 -6.58 -5.92 -19.42
CA PHE A 294 -5.25 -5.41 -19.72
C PHE A 294 -4.13 -6.46 -19.63
N MET A 295 -4.41 -7.65 -19.10
CA MET A 295 -3.48 -8.77 -19.06
C MET A 295 -3.69 -9.77 -20.21
N GLY A 296 -4.75 -9.59 -21.01
CA GLY A 296 -5.14 -10.51 -22.08
C GLY A 296 -5.40 -11.92 -21.53
N GLU A 297 -6.08 -12.03 -20.38
CA GLU A 297 -6.42 -13.33 -19.81
C GLU A 297 -7.40 -14.11 -20.70
N GLU A 298 -8.25 -13.42 -21.46
CA GLU A 298 -9.16 -14.03 -22.44
C GLU A 298 -8.38 -14.67 -23.59
N ASP A 299 -7.48 -13.92 -24.23
CA ASP A 299 -6.64 -14.41 -25.33
C ASP A 299 -5.66 -15.50 -24.87
N ALA A 300 -5.28 -15.49 -23.61
CA ALA A 300 -4.43 -16.51 -22.99
C ALA A 300 -5.21 -17.68 -22.37
N SER A 301 -6.50 -17.84 -22.71
CA SER A 301 -7.38 -18.89 -22.16
C SER A 301 -7.60 -20.05 -23.14
N PRO A 302 -6.72 -21.07 -23.18
CA PRO A 302 -6.86 -22.20 -24.11
C PRO A 302 -8.02 -23.15 -23.79
N PHE A 303 -8.60 -23.06 -22.59
CA PHE A 303 -9.73 -23.87 -22.15
C PHE A 303 -10.51 -23.10 -21.08
N ASP A 304 -11.82 -23.37 -20.92
CA ASP A 304 -12.63 -22.74 -19.88
C ASP A 304 -11.97 -22.90 -18.49
N LEU A 305 -11.99 -21.83 -17.70
CA LEU A 305 -11.34 -21.73 -16.38
C LEU A 305 -9.80 -21.78 -16.38
N ILE A 306 -9.12 -21.92 -17.52
CA ILE A 306 -7.67 -22.02 -17.60
C ILE A 306 -7.06 -20.82 -18.31
N THR A 307 -6.15 -20.11 -17.65
CA THR A 307 -5.29 -19.10 -18.29
C THR A 307 -3.84 -19.60 -18.29
N ARG A 308 -3.12 -19.47 -19.42
CA ARG A 308 -1.74 -19.95 -19.56
C ARG A 308 -0.84 -18.92 -20.23
N HIS A 309 -0.15 -18.12 -19.42
CA HIS A 309 0.90 -17.20 -19.88
C HIS A 309 2.31 -17.81 -19.87
N CYS A 310 2.54 -18.84 -19.07
CA CYS A 310 3.87 -19.41 -18.85
C CYS A 310 3.99 -20.83 -19.39
N PRO A 311 5.20 -21.26 -19.80
CA PRO A 311 5.39 -22.60 -20.37
C PRO A 311 4.94 -23.74 -19.46
N ALA A 312 5.34 -23.72 -18.18
CA ALA A 312 5.12 -24.82 -17.23
C ALA A 312 4.08 -24.55 -16.14
N ILE A 313 3.40 -23.39 -16.20
CA ILE A 313 2.47 -22.93 -15.17
C ILE A 313 1.13 -22.61 -15.83
N CYS A 314 0.04 -23.08 -15.23
CA CYS A 314 -1.30 -22.61 -15.59
C CYS A 314 -2.03 -22.01 -14.40
N ILE A 315 -2.92 -21.08 -14.67
CA ILE A 315 -3.87 -20.50 -13.73
C ILE A 315 -5.18 -21.26 -13.91
N PHE A 316 -5.74 -21.76 -12.80
CA PHE A 316 -7.04 -22.39 -12.76
C PHE A 316 -8.00 -21.53 -11.94
N LYS A 317 -9.11 -21.10 -12.54
CA LYS A 317 -10.09 -20.15 -11.99
C LYS A 317 -11.43 -20.84 -11.64
N PRO A 318 -11.50 -21.80 -10.70
CA PRO A 318 -12.76 -22.50 -10.40
C PRO A 318 -13.81 -21.63 -9.71
N TYR A 319 -13.43 -20.48 -9.16
CA TYR A 319 -14.30 -19.61 -8.37
C TYR A 319 -14.13 -18.15 -8.77
N ASN A 320 -15.19 -17.51 -9.26
CA ASN A 320 -15.15 -16.17 -9.85
C ASN A 320 -15.86 -15.09 -9.01
N THR A 321 -15.53 -15.01 -7.73
CA THR A 321 -15.91 -13.88 -6.85
C THR A 321 -15.07 -13.92 -5.56
N CYS A 322 -15.16 -12.88 -4.74
CA CYS A 322 -14.49 -12.79 -3.44
C CYS A 322 -15.47 -12.39 -2.33
N PRO A 323 -15.17 -12.69 -1.05
CA PRO A 323 -15.89 -12.10 0.09
C PRO A 323 -15.75 -10.57 0.17
N GLN A 324 -14.61 -10.06 -0.28
CA GLN A 324 -14.29 -8.64 -0.34
C GLN A 324 -13.71 -8.31 -1.72
N ILE A 325 -14.29 -7.31 -2.38
CA ILE A 325 -13.86 -6.86 -3.71
C ILE A 325 -12.88 -5.70 -3.56
N CYS A 326 -11.66 -5.89 -4.06
CA CYS A 326 -10.63 -4.85 -4.06
C CYS A 326 -10.90 -3.85 -5.19
N VAL A 327 -10.73 -2.56 -4.93
CA VAL A 327 -10.84 -1.49 -5.96
C VAL A 327 -9.85 -1.70 -7.10
N TYR A 328 -8.65 -2.19 -6.77
CA TYR A 328 -7.57 -2.49 -7.71
C TYR A 328 -7.63 -3.94 -8.25
N CYS A 329 -8.76 -4.65 -8.10
CA CYS A 329 -8.87 -6.02 -8.58
C CYS A 329 -8.75 -6.08 -10.10
N GLN A 330 -7.78 -6.85 -10.60
CA GLN A 330 -7.55 -7.08 -12.03
C GLN A 330 -8.79 -7.66 -12.74
N ARG A 331 -9.60 -8.45 -12.03
CA ARG A 331 -10.80 -9.12 -12.55
C ARG A 331 -12.10 -8.50 -12.04
N ASN A 332 -12.08 -7.24 -11.60
CA ASN A 332 -13.29 -6.55 -11.15
C ASN A 332 -14.39 -6.52 -12.23
N TRP A 333 -14.00 -6.55 -13.50
CA TRP A 333 -14.86 -6.54 -14.67
C TRP A 333 -15.52 -7.89 -14.97
N GLU A 334 -14.98 -8.99 -14.41
CA GLU A 334 -15.58 -10.34 -14.49
C GLU A 334 -16.57 -10.61 -13.35
N ILE A 335 -16.66 -9.73 -12.34
CA ILE A 335 -17.39 -9.96 -11.09
C ILE A 335 -18.54 -8.97 -10.94
N ASP A 336 -19.78 -9.46 -11.01
CA ASP A 336 -20.95 -8.61 -10.80
C ASP A 336 -21.18 -8.29 -9.31
N GLU A 337 -21.09 -9.31 -8.47
CA GLU A 337 -21.38 -9.20 -7.03
C GLU A 337 -20.43 -10.06 -6.19
N ALA A 338 -20.21 -9.63 -4.96
CA ALA A 338 -19.47 -10.42 -3.98
C ALA A 338 -20.25 -11.67 -3.60
N MET A 339 -19.57 -12.81 -3.53
CA MET A 339 -20.19 -14.11 -3.23
C MET A 339 -21.38 -14.44 -4.16
N ALA A 340 -21.33 -13.97 -5.42
CA ALA A 340 -22.38 -14.16 -6.41
C ALA A 340 -22.84 -15.63 -6.51
N LYS A 341 -24.14 -15.83 -6.67
CA LYS A 341 -24.71 -17.17 -6.91
C LYS A 341 -24.16 -17.71 -8.23
N GLY A 342 -23.62 -18.92 -8.20
CA GLY A 342 -22.99 -19.53 -9.38
C GLY A 342 -21.52 -19.13 -9.60
N ALA A 343 -20.90 -18.39 -8.67
CA ALA A 343 -19.48 -18.05 -8.78
C ALA A 343 -18.56 -19.28 -8.77
N PHE A 344 -18.97 -20.38 -8.16
CA PHE A 344 -18.31 -21.67 -8.36
C PHE A 344 -18.74 -22.23 -9.71
N ALA A 345 -17.77 -22.52 -10.59
CA ALA A 345 -18.04 -23.05 -11.92
C ALA A 345 -18.82 -24.38 -11.90
N GLY A 346 -18.78 -25.11 -10.78
CA GLY A 346 -19.36 -26.45 -10.66
C GLY A 346 -18.32 -27.52 -10.99
N MET A 347 -18.51 -28.71 -10.42
CA MET A 347 -17.51 -29.78 -10.54
C MET A 347 -17.35 -30.30 -11.97
N ASP A 348 -18.39 -30.25 -12.81
CA ASP A 348 -18.30 -30.75 -14.19
C ASP A 348 -17.34 -29.90 -15.04
N ARG A 349 -17.48 -28.58 -14.99
CA ARG A 349 -16.56 -27.65 -15.67
C ARG A 349 -15.16 -27.69 -15.05
N ALA A 350 -15.08 -27.74 -13.72
CA ALA A 350 -13.80 -27.88 -13.03
C ALA A 350 -13.07 -29.18 -13.42
N GLU A 351 -13.77 -30.31 -13.54
CA GLU A 351 -13.19 -31.59 -13.99
C GLU A 351 -12.70 -31.48 -15.43
N ALA A 352 -13.47 -30.86 -16.33
CA ALA A 352 -13.06 -30.67 -17.71
C ALA A 352 -11.75 -29.84 -17.80
N ALA A 353 -11.63 -28.77 -17.02
CA ALA A 353 -10.40 -27.97 -16.94
C ALA A 353 -9.22 -28.77 -16.35
N ILE A 354 -9.47 -29.59 -15.33
CA ILE A 354 -8.44 -30.47 -14.73
C ILE A 354 -8.00 -31.56 -15.73
N ASN A 355 -8.92 -32.10 -16.52
CA ASN A 355 -8.62 -33.05 -17.59
C ASN A 355 -7.73 -32.40 -18.64
N TRP A 356 -8.03 -31.16 -19.04
CA TRP A 356 -7.17 -30.39 -19.92
C TRP A 356 -5.76 -30.26 -19.33
N VAL A 357 -5.60 -29.92 -18.05
CA VAL A 357 -4.26 -29.87 -17.42
C VAL A 357 -3.56 -31.24 -17.48
N ARG A 358 -4.29 -32.34 -17.26
CA ARG A 358 -3.75 -33.71 -17.32
C ARG A 358 -3.25 -34.11 -18.71
N GLU A 359 -3.88 -33.60 -19.77
CA GLU A 359 -3.48 -33.83 -21.16
C GLU A 359 -2.25 -33.01 -21.58
N HIS A 360 -1.80 -32.07 -20.74
CA HIS A 360 -0.69 -31.16 -21.02
C HIS A 360 0.50 -31.41 -20.08
N PRO A 361 1.33 -32.45 -20.33
CA PRO A 361 2.40 -32.88 -19.41
C PRO A 361 3.51 -31.85 -19.19
N ALA A 362 3.57 -30.80 -20.00
CA ALA A 362 4.49 -29.67 -19.78
C ALA A 362 4.10 -28.80 -18.58
N ILE A 363 2.90 -28.96 -18.00
CA ILE A 363 2.46 -28.22 -16.83
C ILE A 363 2.94 -28.95 -15.56
N HIS A 364 3.78 -28.26 -14.79
CA HIS A 364 4.29 -28.72 -13.51
C HIS A 364 3.70 -27.94 -12.32
N GLU A 365 3.10 -26.79 -12.58
CA GLU A 365 2.56 -25.91 -11.55
C GLU A 365 1.15 -25.42 -11.89
N VAL A 366 0.25 -25.53 -10.92
CA VAL A 366 -1.13 -25.03 -11.02
C VAL A 366 -1.39 -23.98 -9.95
N LEU A 367 -1.73 -22.76 -10.36
CA LEU A 367 -2.22 -21.70 -9.49
C LEU A 367 -3.75 -21.73 -9.45
N ILE A 368 -4.31 -22.19 -8.34
CA ILE A 368 -5.76 -22.16 -8.08
C ILE A 368 -6.13 -20.78 -7.53
N THR A 369 -6.92 -20.03 -8.29
CA THR A 369 -7.29 -18.64 -8.02
C THR A 369 -8.64 -18.31 -8.68
N GLY A 370 -8.80 -17.11 -9.23
CA GLY A 370 -10.01 -16.57 -9.85
C GLY A 370 -10.35 -15.27 -9.14
N GLY A 371 -11.44 -15.30 -8.37
CA GLY A 371 -11.61 -14.39 -7.23
C GLY A 371 -10.84 -14.92 -6.02
N ASP A 372 -11.53 -15.54 -5.07
CA ASP A 372 -10.90 -16.16 -3.90
C ASP A 372 -11.39 -17.61 -3.69
N PRO A 373 -10.62 -18.64 -4.07
CA PRO A 373 -11.04 -20.04 -3.98
C PRO A 373 -11.21 -20.52 -2.53
N LEU A 374 -10.62 -19.85 -1.54
CA LEU A 374 -10.80 -20.21 -0.14
C LEU A 374 -12.13 -19.69 0.44
N ALA A 375 -12.89 -18.89 -0.31
CA ALA A 375 -14.29 -18.61 0.02
C ALA A 375 -15.22 -19.81 -0.21
N MET A 376 -14.78 -20.81 -0.99
CA MET A 376 -15.53 -22.05 -1.20
C MET A 376 -15.60 -22.90 0.08
N GLY A 377 -16.65 -23.72 0.17
CA GLY A 377 -16.75 -24.75 1.21
C GLY A 377 -15.67 -25.83 1.07
N ASN A 378 -15.28 -26.41 2.21
CA ASN A 378 -14.20 -27.41 2.27
C ASN A 378 -14.43 -28.60 1.33
N GLN A 379 -15.68 -29.04 1.13
CA GLN A 379 -15.99 -30.18 0.25
C GLN A 379 -15.62 -29.92 -1.22
N ALA A 380 -16.01 -28.76 -1.76
CA ALA A 380 -15.69 -28.39 -3.14
C ALA A 380 -14.18 -28.15 -3.31
N LEU A 381 -13.56 -27.46 -2.35
CA LEU A 381 -12.12 -27.23 -2.34
C LEU A 381 -11.32 -28.54 -2.28
N ALA A 382 -11.72 -29.48 -1.42
CA ALA A 382 -11.13 -30.82 -1.34
C ALA A 382 -11.23 -31.54 -2.69
N ALA A 383 -12.42 -31.55 -3.30
CA ALA A 383 -12.65 -32.23 -4.57
C ALA A 383 -11.72 -31.72 -5.68
N ILE A 384 -11.51 -30.41 -5.75
CA ILE A 384 -10.58 -29.77 -6.69
C ILE A 384 -9.14 -30.15 -6.38
N LEU A 385 -8.69 -29.93 -5.14
CA LEU A 385 -7.30 -30.17 -4.75
C LEU A 385 -6.91 -31.64 -4.88
N ASP A 386 -7.81 -32.58 -4.54
CA ASP A 386 -7.61 -34.02 -4.72
C ASP A 386 -7.29 -34.37 -6.17
N ARG A 387 -8.04 -33.79 -7.11
CA ARG A 387 -7.93 -34.10 -8.55
C ARG A 387 -6.72 -33.44 -9.19
N VAL A 388 -6.42 -32.18 -8.84
CA VAL A 388 -5.20 -31.49 -9.27
C VAL A 388 -3.97 -32.22 -8.73
N ALA A 389 -4.00 -32.63 -7.46
CA ALA A 389 -2.96 -33.44 -6.85
C ALA A 389 -2.83 -34.85 -7.47
N ALA A 390 -3.86 -35.40 -8.09
CA ALA A 390 -3.76 -36.69 -8.76
C ALA A 390 -2.95 -36.64 -10.07
N ILE A 391 -2.73 -35.45 -10.64
CA ILE A 391 -1.98 -35.29 -11.89
C ILE A 391 -0.48 -35.59 -11.63
N PRO A 392 0.13 -36.57 -12.32
CA PRO A 392 1.50 -36.98 -12.04
C PRO A 392 2.56 -35.88 -12.20
N THR A 393 2.40 -35.01 -13.21
CA THR A 393 3.34 -33.93 -13.55
C THR A 393 3.24 -32.72 -12.63
N VAL A 394 2.15 -32.57 -11.86
CA VAL A 394 1.96 -31.41 -10.98
C VAL A 394 2.80 -31.57 -9.71
N GLU A 395 3.89 -30.81 -9.66
CA GLU A 395 4.87 -30.73 -8.57
C GLU A 395 4.64 -29.53 -7.67
N ARG A 396 3.83 -28.55 -8.09
CA ARG A 396 3.46 -27.41 -7.24
C ARG A 396 2.01 -27.00 -7.41
N ILE A 397 1.33 -26.81 -6.30
CA ILE A 397 0.00 -26.21 -6.23
C ILE A 397 0.12 -24.89 -5.46
N ARG A 398 -0.20 -23.78 -6.10
CA ARG A 398 -0.34 -22.48 -5.43
C ARG A 398 -1.81 -22.16 -5.25
N ILE A 399 -2.17 -21.62 -4.09
CA ILE A 399 -3.52 -21.12 -3.80
C ILE A 399 -3.41 -19.61 -3.65
N GLY A 400 -3.92 -18.87 -4.64
CA GLY A 400 -4.05 -17.42 -4.56
C GLY A 400 -5.28 -17.07 -3.74
N THR A 401 -5.11 -16.30 -2.67
CA THR A 401 -6.21 -15.95 -1.76
C THR A 401 -5.92 -14.64 -1.04
N ARG A 402 -6.97 -13.88 -0.74
CA ARG A 402 -6.90 -12.70 0.12
C ARG A 402 -7.60 -12.92 1.46
N THR A 403 -8.27 -14.06 1.65
CA THR A 403 -8.96 -14.40 2.91
C THR A 403 -8.05 -14.38 4.14
N LEU A 404 -6.74 -14.60 4.04
CA LEU A 404 -5.82 -14.39 5.18
C LEU A 404 -5.89 -12.96 5.74
N VAL A 405 -6.12 -11.98 4.86
CA VAL A 405 -6.21 -10.55 5.19
C VAL A 405 -7.65 -10.15 5.52
N THR A 406 -8.62 -10.64 4.75
CA THR A 406 -10.01 -10.15 4.82
C THR A 406 -10.89 -10.97 5.74
N MET A 407 -10.51 -12.22 6.04
CA MET A 407 -11.29 -13.17 6.83
C MET A 407 -10.41 -14.30 7.39
N PRO A 408 -9.40 -14.00 8.24
CA PRO A 408 -8.46 -15.02 8.74
C PRO A 408 -9.11 -16.14 9.55
N MET A 409 -10.34 -15.93 10.04
CA MET A 409 -11.20 -16.95 10.66
C MET A 409 -11.43 -18.17 9.77
N ARG A 410 -11.26 -18.05 8.44
CA ARG A 410 -11.42 -19.14 7.48
C ARG A 410 -10.42 -20.28 7.68
N TYR A 411 -9.26 -19.98 8.28
CA TYR A 411 -8.14 -20.90 8.49
C TYR A 411 -8.31 -21.71 9.77
N THR A 412 -9.39 -22.49 9.81
CA THR A 412 -9.63 -23.50 10.83
C THR A 412 -8.65 -24.66 10.68
N GLU A 413 -8.47 -25.43 11.75
CA GLU A 413 -7.68 -26.67 11.73
C GLU A 413 -8.11 -27.61 10.59
N GLU A 414 -9.42 -27.71 10.33
CA GLU A 414 -9.99 -28.51 9.24
C GLU A 414 -9.50 -28.05 7.86
N LEU A 415 -9.58 -26.74 7.55
CA LEU A 415 -9.10 -26.23 6.26
C LEU A 415 -7.60 -26.43 6.12
N VAL A 416 -6.85 -26.11 7.16
CA VAL A 416 -5.39 -26.14 7.10
C VAL A 416 -4.92 -27.60 6.95
N ASN A 417 -5.54 -28.57 7.63
CA ASN A 417 -5.26 -30.00 7.43
C ASN A 417 -5.66 -30.47 6.02
N LEU A 418 -6.78 -30.00 5.48
CA LEU A 418 -7.22 -30.27 4.11
C LEU A 418 -6.18 -29.80 3.08
N ILE A 419 -5.66 -28.59 3.21
CA ILE A 419 -4.59 -28.09 2.32
C ILE A 419 -3.32 -28.92 2.51
N ALA A 420 -2.93 -29.17 3.76
CA ALA A 420 -1.67 -29.84 4.11
C ALA A 420 -1.57 -31.29 3.59
N ARG A 421 -2.68 -32.04 3.53
CA ARG A 421 -2.67 -33.45 3.07
C ARG A 421 -2.22 -33.60 1.62
N HIS A 422 -2.27 -32.53 0.83
CA HIS A 422 -1.80 -32.54 -0.56
C HIS A 422 -0.31 -32.33 -0.69
N ARG A 423 0.40 -31.91 0.36
CA ARG A 423 1.85 -31.77 0.33
C ARG A 423 2.53 -33.15 0.33
N GLN A 424 3.55 -33.32 -0.51
CA GLN A 424 4.39 -34.53 -0.55
C GLN A 424 5.86 -34.09 -0.55
N PRO A 425 6.57 -34.10 0.60
CA PRO A 425 7.97 -33.66 0.66
C PRO A 425 8.84 -34.32 -0.42
N GLY A 426 9.67 -33.53 -1.11
CA GLY A 426 10.54 -34.01 -2.18
C GLY A 426 9.84 -34.27 -3.53
N ARG A 427 8.52 -34.15 -3.60
CA ARG A 427 7.75 -34.34 -4.84
C ARG A 427 6.77 -33.20 -5.15
N ARG A 428 5.91 -32.84 -4.19
CA ARG A 428 4.87 -31.83 -4.38
C ARG A 428 4.81 -30.79 -3.27
N GLU A 429 5.01 -29.55 -3.66
CA GLU A 429 4.83 -28.37 -2.82
C GLU A 429 3.38 -27.85 -2.92
N VAL A 430 2.84 -27.39 -1.78
CA VAL A 430 1.58 -26.65 -1.73
C VAL A 430 1.85 -25.34 -1.01
N ALA A 431 1.56 -24.21 -1.65
CA ALA A 431 1.88 -22.88 -1.14
C ALA A 431 0.67 -21.94 -1.20
N VAL A 432 0.59 -20.99 -0.27
CA VAL A 432 -0.49 -19.98 -0.20
C VAL A 432 0.07 -18.61 -0.57
N MET A 433 -0.47 -17.99 -1.63
CA MET A 433 -0.14 -16.63 -2.03
C MET A 433 -1.18 -15.69 -1.42
N THR A 434 -0.81 -14.96 -0.36
CA THR A 434 -1.62 -13.91 0.24
C THR A 434 -1.42 -12.56 -0.44
N HIS A 435 -2.24 -11.58 -0.07
CA HIS A 435 -2.30 -10.27 -0.72
C HIS A 435 -2.45 -9.13 0.31
N VAL A 436 -1.42 -8.98 1.15
CA VAL A 436 -1.20 -7.84 2.05
C VAL A 436 -0.66 -6.67 1.26
N GLN A 437 -1.30 -5.53 1.43
CA GLN A 437 -0.96 -4.26 0.81
C GLN A 437 -0.39 -3.26 1.81
N HIS A 438 -0.81 -3.33 3.08
CA HIS A 438 -0.37 -2.37 4.08
C HIS A 438 -0.02 -3.07 5.41
N PRO A 439 1.05 -2.65 6.13
CA PRO A 439 1.44 -3.27 7.42
C PRO A 439 0.33 -3.30 8.47
N TYR A 440 -0.64 -2.38 8.38
CA TYR A 440 -1.80 -2.32 9.26
C TYR A 440 -2.77 -3.50 9.09
N GLU A 441 -2.71 -4.21 7.95
CA GLU A 441 -3.51 -5.42 7.71
C GLU A 441 -2.94 -6.66 8.44
N ILE A 442 -1.68 -6.59 8.88
CA ILE A 442 -1.05 -7.65 9.67
C ILE A 442 -1.59 -7.59 11.09
N THR A 443 -2.44 -8.55 11.40
CA THR A 443 -3.28 -8.60 12.61
C THR A 443 -3.00 -9.89 13.39
N PRO A 444 -3.31 -9.96 14.70
CA PRO A 444 -3.11 -11.18 15.47
C PRO A 444 -3.80 -12.41 14.88
N GLU A 445 -5.02 -12.26 14.37
CA GLU A 445 -5.78 -13.34 13.74
C GLU A 445 -5.13 -13.80 12.43
N MET A 446 -4.61 -12.87 11.61
CA MET A 446 -3.82 -13.23 10.43
C MET A 446 -2.53 -13.96 10.82
N VAL A 447 -1.81 -13.46 11.83
CA VAL A 447 -0.56 -14.08 12.32
C VAL A 447 -0.81 -15.52 12.75
N GLU A 448 -1.90 -15.76 13.50
CA GLU A 448 -2.28 -17.09 13.94
C GLU A 448 -2.69 -18.00 12.76
N ALA A 449 -3.47 -17.49 11.81
CA ALA A 449 -3.82 -18.22 10.59
C ALA A 449 -2.58 -18.62 9.75
N VAL A 450 -1.63 -17.69 9.59
CA VAL A 450 -0.34 -17.94 8.92
C VAL A 450 0.50 -18.96 9.71
N ASN A 451 0.54 -18.86 11.04
CA ASN A 451 1.26 -19.80 11.89
C ASN A 451 0.74 -21.23 11.71
N ARG A 452 -0.58 -21.43 11.70
CA ARG A 452 -1.19 -22.76 11.46
C ARG A 452 -0.78 -23.37 10.12
N LEU A 453 -0.72 -22.57 9.05
CA LEU A 453 -0.24 -23.02 7.74
C LEU A 453 1.24 -23.41 7.79
N ARG A 454 2.08 -22.54 8.35
CA ARG A 454 3.54 -22.74 8.39
C ARG A 454 3.93 -23.94 9.23
N LEU A 455 3.25 -24.20 10.35
CA LEU A 455 3.47 -25.39 11.18
C LEU A 455 3.23 -26.71 10.45
N ARG A 456 2.43 -26.70 9.37
CA ARG A 456 2.19 -27.87 8.51
C ARG A 456 3.06 -27.87 7.25
N GLY A 457 4.08 -27.01 7.22
CA GLY A 457 5.02 -26.92 6.11
C GLY A 457 4.42 -26.29 4.85
N ILE A 458 3.36 -25.49 4.98
CA ILE A 458 2.79 -24.69 3.88
C ILE A 458 3.45 -23.31 3.90
N PRO A 459 4.31 -22.98 2.92
CA PRO A 459 4.86 -21.64 2.81
C PRO A 459 3.77 -20.63 2.42
N VAL A 460 3.88 -19.44 3.00
CA VAL A 460 3.00 -18.30 2.72
C VAL A 460 3.82 -17.20 2.10
N TYR A 461 3.47 -16.81 0.89
CA TYR A 461 4.11 -15.72 0.15
C TYR A 461 3.14 -14.55 0.02
N ASN A 462 3.66 -13.33 -0.10
CA ASN A 462 2.85 -12.15 -0.31
C ASN A 462 3.02 -11.63 -1.73
N GLN A 463 1.91 -11.48 -2.45
CA GLN A 463 1.85 -10.70 -3.67
C GLN A 463 1.30 -9.32 -3.32
N LEU A 464 2.04 -8.28 -3.63
CA LEU A 464 1.65 -6.90 -3.35
C LEU A 464 1.50 -6.15 -4.67
N VAL A 465 0.51 -5.28 -4.75
CA VAL A 465 0.25 -4.44 -5.94
C VAL A 465 0.57 -3.03 -5.53
N TYR A 466 1.55 -2.42 -6.19
CA TYR A 466 1.93 -1.05 -5.87
C TYR A 466 0.76 -0.10 -6.14
N THR A 467 0.29 0.58 -5.09
CA THR A 467 -0.73 1.63 -5.20
C THR A 467 -0.19 2.95 -4.64
N PHE A 468 -0.74 4.07 -5.07
CA PHE A 468 -0.36 5.40 -4.56
C PHE A 468 -0.65 5.61 -3.06
N TYR A 469 -1.40 4.70 -2.44
CA TYR A 469 -1.77 4.76 -1.03
C TYR A 469 -0.93 3.83 -0.14
N MET A 470 0.06 3.13 -0.70
CA MET A 470 0.99 2.28 0.05
C MET A 470 2.23 3.03 0.55
#